data_AF-A0A8S8YMG2-F1
#
_entry.id   AF-A0A8S8YMG2-F1
#
_cell.length_a   1.000
_cell.length_b   1.000
_cell.length_c   1.000
_cell.angle_alpha   90.00
_cell.angle_beta   90.00
_cell.angle_gamma   90.00
#
_symmetry.space_group_name_H-M   'P 1'
#
loop_
_entity.id
_entity.type
_entity.pdbx_description
1 polymer ?
#
loop_
_entity_poly.entity_id
_entity_poly.type
_entity_poly.pdbx_seq_one_letter_code
_entity_poly.pdbx_strand_id
1 'polypeptide(L)'
;MRCRLGLDDTDHVDEGCTTSSFDELLSEIQEAMNCDILERRLVRLWPFAERRTRGNGALGAIIDIPDKDEVFLEKICKDWFDRLLTKVAGYPPSKIPVSPCLAISFDKAPEHWYWDAVRGYVDPENILREAGNTGTILFLKNEISGVVGACAAISWESNPHSSWELIAWRNESSLGSERRVSPISVSKLGSLFPGTFLNRDPTKGKGLIAPRTPCPVLYGIRGSSSSEVKRAHIWLQSEKGWRFANPMQSIVRTRLATTT
;
A
#
# COMPACT_ATOMS: atom_id res chain seq x y z
N MET A 1 -19.95 10.95 5.17
CA MET A 1 -19.33 10.42 6.41
C MET A 1 -17.95 9.83 6.14
N ARG A 2 -16.99 10.01 7.06
CA ARG A 2 -15.63 9.49 6.91
C ARG A 2 -15.51 8.04 7.36
N CYS A 3 -14.78 7.26 6.58
CA CYS A 3 -14.47 5.86 6.89
C CYS A 3 -13.00 5.56 6.61
N ARG A 4 -12.41 4.68 7.43
CA ARG A 4 -11.04 4.19 7.31
C ARG A 4 -11.05 2.75 6.80
N LEU A 5 -10.28 2.49 5.74
CA LEU A 5 -10.03 1.14 5.24
C LEU A 5 -8.57 0.76 5.43
N GLY A 6 -8.29 -0.49 5.78
CA GLY A 6 -6.95 -1.04 5.90
C GLY A 6 -6.85 -2.41 5.26
N LEU A 7 -5.80 -2.67 4.48
CA LEU A 7 -5.56 -3.94 3.80
C LEU A 7 -4.13 -4.40 4.04
N ASP A 8 -3.95 -5.67 4.39
CA ASP A 8 -2.63 -6.27 4.50
C ASP A 8 -2.58 -7.74 4.08
N ASP A 9 -1.36 -8.24 3.86
CA ASP A 9 -1.00 -9.64 3.64
C ASP A 9 -1.74 -10.31 2.46
N THR A 10 -1.85 -9.57 1.35
CA THR A 10 -2.49 -10.05 0.11
C THR A 10 -1.49 -10.51 -0.95
N ASP A 11 -0.19 -10.25 -0.74
CA ASP A 11 0.86 -10.51 -1.71
C ASP A 11 1.65 -11.78 -1.38
N HIS A 12 1.91 -12.57 -2.42
CA HIS A 12 2.79 -13.71 -2.37
C HIS A 12 4.22 -13.29 -2.77
N VAL A 13 5.23 -14.05 -2.35
CA VAL A 13 6.63 -13.74 -2.70
C VAL A 13 6.89 -13.73 -4.21
N ASP A 14 6.11 -14.47 -4.97
CA ASP A 14 6.27 -14.59 -6.42
C ASP A 14 5.18 -13.85 -7.21
N GLU A 15 4.03 -13.55 -6.59
CA GLU A 15 2.84 -13.04 -7.26
C GLU A 15 2.06 -12.04 -6.40
N GLY A 16 1.32 -11.14 -7.05
CA GLY A 16 0.49 -10.16 -6.36
C GLY A 16 1.23 -8.93 -5.84
N CYS A 17 0.46 -7.97 -5.33
CA CYS A 17 0.95 -6.77 -4.68
C CYS A 17 -0.17 -6.05 -3.93
N THR A 18 -0.03 -5.91 -2.61
CA THR A 18 -1.02 -5.25 -1.74
C THR A 18 -1.36 -3.84 -2.19
N THR A 19 -0.38 -3.09 -2.70
CA THR A 19 -0.61 -1.74 -3.21
C THR A 19 -1.54 -1.71 -4.44
N SER A 20 -1.43 -2.69 -5.33
CA SER A 20 -2.27 -2.79 -6.54
C SER A 20 -3.66 -3.30 -6.20
N SER A 21 -3.77 -4.31 -5.33
CA SER A 21 -5.06 -4.83 -4.86
C SER A 21 -5.85 -3.75 -4.11
N PHE A 22 -5.19 -2.94 -3.28
CA PHE A 22 -5.88 -1.87 -2.58
C PHE A 22 -6.35 -0.76 -3.52
N ASP A 23 -5.58 -0.42 -4.55
CA ASP A 23 -5.98 0.57 -5.57
C ASP A 23 -7.19 0.09 -6.39
N GLU A 24 -7.24 -1.22 -6.70
CA GLU A 24 -8.39 -1.88 -7.33
C GLU A 24 -9.66 -1.76 -6.45
N LEU A 25 -9.56 -2.12 -5.16
CA LEU A 25 -10.66 -1.97 -4.19
C LEU A 25 -11.17 -0.53 -4.12
N LEU A 26 -10.26 0.43 -3.98
CA LEU A 26 -10.63 1.84 -3.86
C LEU A 26 -11.28 2.38 -5.14
N SER A 27 -10.85 1.91 -6.31
CA SER A 27 -11.48 2.28 -7.59
C SER A 27 -12.91 1.73 -7.69
N GLU A 28 -13.12 0.47 -7.29
CA GLU A 28 -14.45 -0.14 -7.27
C GLU A 28 -15.41 0.59 -6.31
N ILE A 29 -14.94 0.94 -5.11
CA ILE A 29 -15.73 1.71 -4.14
C ILE A 29 -16.08 3.09 -4.73
N GLN A 30 -15.10 3.79 -5.32
CA GLN A 30 -15.30 5.11 -5.88
C GLN A 30 -16.30 5.10 -7.04
N GLU A 31 -16.22 4.10 -7.94
CA GLU A 31 -17.14 3.94 -9.06
C GLU A 31 -18.57 3.58 -8.60
N ALA A 32 -18.70 2.69 -7.61
CA ALA A 32 -20.00 2.23 -7.13
C ALA A 32 -20.74 3.26 -6.27
N MET A 33 -20.01 4.04 -5.46
CA MET A 33 -20.59 4.96 -4.48
C MET A 33 -20.49 6.44 -4.87
N ASN A 34 -19.70 6.78 -5.90
CA ASN A 34 -19.36 8.16 -6.24
C ASN A 34 -18.82 8.95 -5.01
N CYS A 35 -17.87 8.34 -4.29
CA CYS A 35 -17.30 8.87 -3.06
C CYS A 35 -15.92 9.52 -3.28
N ASP A 36 -15.44 10.29 -2.30
CA ASP A 36 -14.10 10.89 -2.37
C ASP A 36 -13.05 10.08 -1.59
N ILE A 37 -11.89 9.83 -2.19
CA ILE A 37 -10.73 9.28 -1.48
C ILE A 37 -9.88 10.44 -0.95
N LEU A 38 -10.01 10.70 0.36
CA LEU A 38 -9.35 11.83 1.04
C LEU A 38 -7.85 11.59 1.24
N GLU A 39 -7.46 10.36 1.58
CA GLU A 39 -6.06 10.00 1.82
C GLU A 39 -5.82 8.54 1.48
N ARG A 40 -4.69 8.25 0.81
CA ARG A 40 -4.15 6.89 0.66
C ARG A 40 -2.87 6.78 1.49
N ARG A 41 -2.64 5.63 2.10
CA ARG A 41 -1.63 5.42 3.13
C ARG A 41 -0.85 4.14 2.84
N LEU A 42 0.45 4.19 3.05
CA LEU A 42 1.33 3.01 3.07
C LEU A 42 2.08 3.02 4.40
N VAL A 43 1.80 2.03 5.23
CA VAL A 43 2.35 1.90 6.57
C VAL A 43 3.37 0.77 6.59
N ARG A 44 4.63 1.11 6.88
CA ARG A 44 5.70 0.12 7.05
C ARG A 44 5.72 -0.35 8.50
N LEU A 45 5.59 -1.66 8.69
CA LEU A 45 5.56 -2.33 10.00
C LEU A 45 6.96 -2.76 10.43
N TRP A 46 7.06 -3.38 11.61
CA TRP A 46 8.34 -3.79 12.20
C TRP A 46 9.15 -4.70 11.24
N PRO A 47 10.36 -4.30 10.80
CA PRO A 47 11.06 -4.97 9.71
C PRO A 47 11.55 -6.38 10.06
N PHE A 48 11.61 -6.71 11.35
CA PHE A 48 12.09 -8.00 11.85
C PHE A 48 10.98 -9.02 12.06
N ALA A 49 9.73 -8.71 11.69
CA ALA A 49 8.63 -9.65 11.77
C ALA A 49 8.94 -10.95 10.99
N GLU A 50 8.62 -12.08 11.61
CA GLU A 50 8.89 -13.43 11.07
C GLU A 50 8.04 -13.70 9.82
N ARG A 51 6.76 -13.31 9.84
CA ARG A 51 5.78 -13.48 8.75
C ARG A 51 5.75 -12.34 7.74
N ARG A 52 6.84 -11.62 7.56
CA ARG A 52 6.86 -10.47 6.63
C ARG A 52 6.75 -10.92 5.17
N THR A 53 5.87 -10.29 4.42
CA THR A 53 6.00 -10.20 2.96
C THR A 53 7.08 -9.16 2.60
N ARG A 54 7.37 -8.95 1.32
CA ARG A 54 8.50 -8.11 0.92
C ARG A 54 8.27 -6.64 1.33
N GLY A 55 9.04 -6.20 2.33
CA GLY A 55 9.01 -4.83 2.83
C GLY A 55 7.97 -4.56 3.91
N ASN A 56 7.31 -5.60 4.44
CA ASN A 56 6.37 -5.58 5.57
C ASN A 56 5.51 -4.30 5.63
N GLY A 57 4.59 -4.15 4.67
CA GLY A 57 3.83 -2.91 4.53
C GLY A 57 2.35 -3.15 4.30
N ALA A 58 1.53 -2.51 5.12
CA ALA A 58 0.08 -2.49 5.01
C ALA A 58 -0.40 -1.21 4.33
N LEU A 59 -1.58 -1.27 3.71
CA LEU A 59 -2.19 -0.17 2.99
C LEU A 59 -3.40 0.35 3.75
N GLY A 60 -3.63 1.66 3.72
CA GLY A 60 -4.80 2.25 4.34
C GLY A 60 -5.38 3.40 3.52
N ALA A 61 -6.63 3.75 3.75
CA ALA A 61 -7.27 4.90 3.14
C ALA A 61 -8.25 5.57 4.11
N ILE A 62 -8.45 6.87 3.92
CA ILE A 62 -9.61 7.59 4.41
C ILE A 62 -10.47 7.93 3.21
N ILE A 63 -11.72 7.53 3.24
CA ILE A 63 -12.73 7.87 2.24
C ILE A 63 -13.87 8.67 2.87
N ASP A 64 -14.53 9.51 2.09
CA ASP A 64 -15.76 10.19 2.46
C ASP A 64 -16.90 9.65 1.59
N ILE A 65 -17.78 8.86 2.20
CA ILE A 65 -18.92 8.22 1.54
C ILE A 65 -20.20 9.01 1.83
N PRO A 66 -21.27 8.85 1.04
CA PRO A 66 -22.57 9.42 1.39
C PRO A 66 -23.06 8.91 2.77
N ASP A 67 -23.87 9.73 3.45
CA ASP A 67 -24.35 9.39 4.79
C ASP A 67 -25.32 8.20 4.77
N LYS A 68 -25.20 7.29 5.74
CA LYS A 68 -26.01 6.07 5.91
C LYS A 68 -25.79 4.96 4.87
N ASP A 69 -24.68 5.00 4.14
CA ASP A 69 -24.30 3.98 3.17
C ASP A 69 -23.29 2.95 3.72
N GLU A 70 -23.21 2.78 5.05
CA GLU A 70 -22.25 1.83 5.69
C GLU A 70 -22.48 0.39 5.19
N VAL A 71 -23.74 -0.02 5.08
CA VAL A 71 -24.13 -1.37 4.64
C VAL A 71 -23.76 -1.59 3.17
N PHE A 72 -23.86 -0.55 2.33
CA PHE A 72 -23.49 -0.66 0.92
C PHE A 72 -21.97 -0.75 0.74
N LEU A 73 -21.21 0.06 1.50
CA LEU A 73 -19.75 -0.04 1.54
C LEU A 73 -19.30 -1.44 2.01
N GLU A 74 -19.89 -1.95 3.09
CA GLU A 74 -19.58 -3.27 3.63
C GLU A 74 -19.82 -4.36 2.58
N LYS A 75 -20.94 -4.27 1.83
CA LYS A 75 -21.25 -5.21 0.75
C LYS A 75 -20.21 -5.18 -0.37
N ILE A 76 -19.84 -3.98 -0.86
CA ILE A 76 -18.81 -3.83 -1.92
C ILE A 76 -17.49 -4.44 -1.44
N CYS A 77 -17.07 -4.09 -0.22
CA CYS A 77 -15.83 -4.58 0.37
C CYS A 77 -15.84 -6.11 0.53
N LYS A 78 -16.95 -6.68 0.98
CA LYS A 78 -17.12 -8.13 1.13
C LYS A 78 -17.04 -8.83 -0.23
N ASP A 79 -17.78 -8.36 -1.22
CA ASP A 79 -17.83 -8.95 -2.56
C ASP A 79 -16.44 -8.91 -3.22
N TRP A 80 -15.72 -7.80 -3.07
CA TRP A 80 -14.33 -7.66 -3.52
C TRP A 80 -13.39 -8.60 -2.75
N PHE A 81 -13.51 -8.67 -1.43
CA PHE A 81 -12.66 -9.52 -0.60
C PHE A 81 -12.86 -11.01 -0.91
N ASP A 82 -14.09 -11.44 -1.21
CA ASP A 82 -14.36 -12.82 -1.65
C ASP A 82 -13.65 -13.13 -2.98
N ARG A 83 -13.61 -12.19 -3.93
CA ARG A 83 -12.83 -12.34 -5.18
C ARG A 83 -11.32 -12.37 -4.92
N LEU A 84 -10.83 -11.55 -3.99
CA LEU A 84 -9.44 -11.59 -3.55
C LEU A 84 -9.09 -12.97 -2.98
N LEU A 85 -9.96 -13.55 -2.14
CA LEU A 85 -9.77 -14.87 -1.56
C LEU A 85 -9.67 -15.97 -2.63
N THR A 86 -10.48 -15.89 -3.70
CA THR A 86 -10.37 -16.80 -4.85
C THR A 86 -9.02 -16.63 -5.56
N LYS A 87 -8.56 -15.39 -5.74
CA LYS A 87 -7.26 -15.10 -6.39
C LYS A 87 -6.09 -15.64 -5.58
N VAL A 88 -6.04 -15.36 -4.27
CA VAL A 88 -4.94 -15.81 -3.42
C VAL A 88 -4.91 -17.32 -3.18
N ALA A 89 -6.07 -17.99 -3.29
CA ALA A 89 -6.14 -19.45 -3.24
C ALA A 89 -5.42 -20.12 -4.43
N GLY A 90 -5.22 -19.39 -5.53
CA GLY A 90 -4.46 -19.83 -6.69
C GLY A 90 -2.94 -19.62 -6.58
N TYR A 91 -2.45 -19.00 -5.51
CA TYR A 91 -1.02 -18.77 -5.33
C TYR A 91 -0.23 -20.08 -5.15
N PRO A 92 1.05 -20.11 -5.58
CA PRO A 92 1.88 -21.29 -5.39
C PRO A 92 2.13 -21.56 -3.90
N PRO A 93 2.43 -22.82 -3.52
CA PRO A 93 2.69 -23.17 -2.13
C PRO A 93 3.85 -22.36 -1.52
N SER A 94 3.63 -21.83 -0.32
CA SER A 94 4.62 -21.07 0.46
C SER A 94 4.77 -21.64 1.85
N LYS A 95 5.96 -21.47 2.45
CA LYS A 95 6.19 -21.76 3.87
C LYS A 95 5.35 -20.88 4.79
N ILE A 96 5.05 -19.66 4.34
CA ILE A 96 4.22 -18.70 5.06
C ILE A 96 3.05 -18.40 4.13
N PRO A 97 1.84 -18.93 4.41
CA PRO A 97 0.67 -18.64 3.62
C PRO A 97 0.30 -17.16 3.79
N VAL A 98 -0.26 -16.59 2.73
CA VAL A 98 -0.87 -15.26 2.81
C VAL A 98 -2.07 -15.30 3.74
N SER A 99 -2.26 -14.24 4.52
CA SER A 99 -3.39 -14.09 5.45
C SER A 99 -4.10 -12.75 5.22
N PRO A 100 -4.77 -12.55 4.05
CA PRO A 100 -5.41 -11.28 3.75
C PRO A 100 -6.34 -10.82 4.87
N CYS A 101 -6.27 -9.54 5.21
CA CYS A 101 -7.24 -8.91 6.08
C CYS A 101 -7.64 -7.54 5.52
N LEU A 102 -8.94 -7.29 5.45
CA LEU A 102 -9.52 -5.99 5.17
C LEU A 102 -10.25 -5.50 6.42
N ALA A 103 -9.84 -4.35 6.93
CA ALA A 103 -10.44 -3.68 8.09
C ALA A 103 -11.21 -2.43 7.65
N ILE A 104 -12.40 -2.22 8.22
CA ILE A 104 -13.22 -1.03 8.02
C ILE A 104 -13.57 -0.44 9.39
N SER A 105 -13.34 0.86 9.55
CA SER A 105 -13.68 1.58 10.77
C SER A 105 -14.27 2.94 10.47
N PHE A 106 -15.48 3.20 10.98
CA PHE A 106 -16.16 4.50 10.89
C PHE A 106 -15.68 5.45 11.99
N ASP A 107 -15.15 4.91 13.08
CA ASP A 107 -14.57 5.67 14.18
C ASP A 107 -13.04 5.79 14.07
N LYS A 108 -12.44 6.50 15.03
CA LYS A 108 -10.98 6.53 15.16
C LYS A 108 -10.51 5.21 15.79
N ALA A 109 -9.63 4.50 15.10
CA ALA A 109 -9.00 3.30 15.62
C ALA A 109 -7.99 3.63 16.75
N PRO A 110 -7.77 2.73 17.71
CA PRO A 110 -6.79 2.91 18.78
C PRO A 110 -5.37 3.13 18.23
N GLU A 111 -4.66 4.16 18.71
CA GLU A 111 -3.34 4.54 18.19
C GLU A 111 -2.26 3.48 18.42
N HIS A 112 -2.40 2.66 19.46
CA HIS A 112 -1.40 1.64 19.80
C HIS A 112 -1.32 0.53 18.76
N TRP A 113 -2.40 0.24 18.02
CA TRP A 113 -2.38 -0.72 16.90
C TRP A 113 -1.28 -0.40 15.88
N TYR A 114 -1.11 0.88 15.55
CA TYR A 114 -0.01 1.32 14.70
C TYR A 114 1.34 1.26 15.43
N TRP A 115 1.43 1.87 16.61
CA TRP A 115 2.70 2.08 17.29
C TRP A 115 3.37 0.79 17.76
N ASP A 116 2.59 -0.19 18.21
CA ASP A 116 3.12 -1.48 18.64
C ASP A 116 3.60 -2.29 17.43
N ALA A 117 2.82 -2.28 16.33
CA ALA A 117 3.12 -3.01 15.10
C ALA A 117 4.38 -2.49 14.36
N VAL A 118 4.80 -1.24 14.60
CA VAL A 118 6.07 -0.72 14.07
C VAL A 118 7.27 -0.94 15.01
N ARG A 119 7.03 -1.20 16.30
CA ARG A 119 8.09 -1.30 17.32
C ARG A 119 8.47 -2.75 17.64
N GLY A 120 7.57 -3.70 17.47
CA GLY A 120 7.84 -5.08 17.86
C GLY A 120 6.82 -6.08 17.34
N TYR A 121 6.91 -7.30 17.89
CA TYR A 121 5.92 -8.34 17.67
C TYR A 121 4.60 -7.95 18.34
N VAL A 122 3.51 -8.10 17.58
CA VAL A 122 2.14 -7.93 18.06
C VAL A 122 1.41 -9.24 17.83
N ASP A 123 0.73 -9.71 18.87
CA ASP A 123 -0.11 -10.90 18.80
C ASP A 123 -1.42 -10.57 18.04
N PRO A 124 -1.68 -11.23 16.89
CA PRO A 124 -2.90 -11.03 16.12
C PRO A 124 -4.20 -11.28 16.89
N GLU A 125 -4.21 -12.20 17.86
CA GLU A 125 -5.41 -12.51 18.64
C GLU A 125 -5.85 -11.32 19.52
N ASN A 126 -4.88 -10.58 20.06
CA ASN A 126 -5.17 -9.38 20.84
C ASN A 126 -5.79 -8.29 19.98
N ILE A 127 -5.25 -8.05 18.79
CA ILE A 127 -5.79 -7.07 17.83
C ILE A 127 -7.19 -7.47 17.37
N LEU A 128 -7.41 -8.75 17.06
CA LEU A 128 -8.71 -9.28 16.65
C LEU A 128 -9.78 -9.04 17.73
N ARG A 129 -9.45 -9.34 19.00
CA ARG A 129 -10.35 -9.12 20.14
C ARG A 129 -10.67 -7.64 20.33
N GLU A 130 -9.67 -6.77 20.25
CA GLU A 130 -9.85 -5.33 20.41
C GLU A 130 -10.70 -4.73 19.27
N ALA A 131 -10.45 -5.15 18.03
CA ALA A 131 -11.23 -4.70 16.87
C ALA A 131 -12.72 -5.04 17.00
N GLY A 132 -13.05 -6.21 17.54
CA GLY A 132 -14.42 -6.58 17.86
C GLY A 132 -15.07 -5.67 18.90
N ASN A 133 -14.30 -5.17 19.87
CA ASN A 133 -14.80 -4.26 20.91
C ASN A 133 -14.99 -2.81 20.41
N THR A 134 -14.26 -2.40 19.37
CA THR A 134 -14.35 -1.04 18.79
C THR A 134 -15.35 -0.92 17.65
N GLY A 135 -16.06 -2.01 17.30
CA GLY A 135 -16.96 -2.03 16.13
C GLY A 135 -16.22 -1.96 14.79
N THR A 136 -14.93 -2.30 14.76
CA THR A 136 -14.17 -2.42 13.51
C THR A 136 -14.63 -3.68 12.79
N ILE A 137 -15.08 -3.51 11.54
CA ILE A 137 -15.49 -4.63 10.69
C ILE A 137 -14.21 -5.24 10.10
N LEU A 138 -14.09 -6.56 10.21
CA LEU A 138 -12.94 -7.30 9.69
C LEU A 138 -13.40 -8.39 8.72
N PHE A 139 -12.83 -8.36 7.51
CA PHE A 139 -12.87 -9.49 6.59
C PHE A 139 -11.54 -10.23 6.65
N LEU A 140 -11.60 -11.52 6.94
CA LEU A 140 -10.45 -12.43 7.05
C LEU A 140 -10.90 -13.87 6.81
N LYS A 141 -9.97 -14.77 6.50
CA LYS A 141 -10.26 -16.19 6.30
C LYS A 141 -9.11 -17.08 6.75
N ASN A 142 -9.43 -18.05 7.61
CA ASN A 142 -8.55 -19.08 8.19
C ASN A 142 -7.42 -18.53 9.07
N GLU A 143 -6.49 -17.78 8.47
CA GLU A 143 -5.35 -17.16 9.14
C GLU A 143 -5.71 -15.71 9.54
N ILE A 144 -5.06 -15.21 10.60
CA ILE A 144 -5.35 -13.88 11.16
C ILE A 144 -4.14 -12.93 11.16
N SER A 145 -2.98 -13.31 10.62
CA SER A 145 -1.77 -12.48 10.72
C SER A 145 -1.90 -11.11 10.07
N GLY A 146 -2.65 -11.00 8.95
CA GLY A 146 -2.91 -9.72 8.28
C GLY A 146 -3.70 -8.72 9.12
N VAL A 147 -4.40 -9.14 10.19
CA VAL A 147 -5.18 -8.24 11.04
C VAL A 147 -4.29 -7.15 11.66
N VAL A 148 -3.05 -7.49 12.02
CA VAL A 148 -2.10 -6.56 12.65
C VAL A 148 -1.83 -5.39 11.71
N GLY A 149 -1.52 -5.66 10.44
CA GLY A 149 -1.22 -4.60 9.49
C GLY A 149 -2.44 -3.84 9.01
N ALA A 150 -3.57 -4.52 8.76
CA ALA A 150 -4.81 -3.86 8.39
C ALA A 150 -5.27 -2.88 9.48
N CYS A 151 -5.24 -3.31 10.75
CA CYS A 151 -5.54 -2.46 11.90
C CYS A 151 -4.51 -1.35 12.11
N ALA A 152 -3.21 -1.63 11.94
CA ALA A 152 -2.17 -0.61 11.99
C ALA A 152 -2.36 0.47 10.91
N ALA A 153 -2.83 0.09 9.71
CA ALA A 153 -3.04 1.01 8.61
C ALA A 153 -4.21 1.97 8.83
N ILE A 154 -5.32 1.51 9.43
CA ILE A 154 -6.44 2.39 9.82
C ILE A 154 -6.11 3.25 11.05
N SER A 155 -5.27 2.73 11.96
CA SER A 155 -4.82 3.42 13.17
C SER A 155 -3.80 4.53 12.91
N TRP A 156 -2.99 4.39 11.86
CA TRP A 156 -1.94 5.36 11.56
C TRP A 156 -2.53 6.75 11.27
N GLU A 157 -2.07 7.75 12.01
CA GLU A 157 -2.37 9.15 11.73
C GLU A 157 -1.16 9.84 11.10
N SER A 158 -1.44 10.54 10.00
CA SER A 158 -0.42 11.30 9.29
C SER A 158 -0.17 12.65 9.96
N ASN A 159 0.99 13.24 9.68
CA ASN A 159 1.42 14.52 10.23
C ASN A 159 2.12 15.37 9.16
N PRO A 160 2.36 16.68 9.40
CA PRO A 160 3.00 17.56 8.42
C PRO A 160 4.41 17.14 7.96
N HIS A 161 5.09 16.26 8.71
CA HIS A 161 6.40 15.70 8.37
C HIS A 161 6.31 14.32 7.70
N SER A 162 5.10 13.84 7.43
CA SER A 162 4.91 12.59 6.69
C SER A 162 5.41 12.73 5.26
N SER A 163 6.10 11.69 4.81
CA SER A 163 6.57 11.57 3.44
C SER A 163 5.48 11.06 2.50
N TRP A 164 5.78 11.08 1.22
CA TRP A 164 4.93 10.60 0.15
C TRP A 164 5.69 9.61 -0.71
N GLU A 165 4.99 8.60 -1.21
CA GLU A 165 5.51 7.66 -2.19
C GLU A 165 4.53 7.61 -3.37
N LEU A 166 5.00 7.88 -4.58
CA LEU A 166 4.28 7.57 -5.80
C LEU A 166 4.70 6.19 -6.26
N ILE A 167 3.74 5.29 -6.41
CA ILE A 167 3.95 3.91 -6.86
C ILE A 167 3.37 3.82 -8.26
N ALA A 168 4.21 3.47 -9.25
CA ALA A 168 3.78 3.19 -10.60
C ALA A 168 3.82 1.67 -10.83
N TRP A 169 2.78 1.11 -11.43
CA TRP A 169 2.70 -0.30 -11.78
C TRP A 169 2.96 -0.55 -13.26
N ARG A 170 3.33 -1.79 -13.57
CA ARG A 170 3.55 -2.27 -14.93
C ARG A 170 2.20 -2.64 -15.53
N ASN A 171 2.06 -2.42 -16.83
CA ASN A 171 0.95 -3.01 -17.59
C ASN A 171 1.03 -4.54 -17.54
N GLU A 172 -0.12 -5.21 -17.57
CA GLU A 172 -0.21 -6.69 -17.48
C GLU A 172 0.67 -7.39 -18.51
N SER A 173 0.68 -6.90 -19.75
CA SER A 173 1.51 -7.43 -20.86
C SER A 173 3.02 -7.35 -20.61
N SER A 174 3.43 -6.55 -19.63
CA SER A 174 4.83 -6.36 -19.27
C SER A 174 5.22 -7.07 -17.98
N LEU A 175 4.32 -7.77 -17.27
CA LEU A 175 4.67 -8.49 -16.05
C LEU A 175 5.74 -9.57 -16.31
N GLY A 176 6.62 -9.80 -15.34
CA GLY A 176 7.75 -10.75 -15.46
C GLY A 176 8.93 -10.30 -16.34
N SER A 177 8.73 -9.36 -17.28
CA SER A 177 9.83 -8.86 -18.12
C SER A 177 10.84 -8.00 -17.32
N GLU A 178 11.97 -7.62 -17.92
CA GLU A 178 12.90 -6.68 -17.28
C GLU A 178 12.30 -5.27 -17.17
N ARG A 179 12.47 -4.63 -16.01
CA ARG A 179 12.08 -3.23 -15.82
C ARG A 179 13.05 -2.32 -16.57
N ARG A 180 12.59 -1.65 -17.62
CA ARG A 180 13.41 -0.67 -18.33
C ARG A 180 13.31 0.70 -17.66
N VAL A 181 14.13 0.92 -16.63
CA VAL A 181 14.22 2.22 -15.93
C VAL A 181 15.56 2.86 -16.24
N SER A 182 15.57 3.99 -16.96
CA SER A 182 16.79 4.71 -17.36
C SER A 182 17.63 5.14 -16.14
N PRO A 183 18.85 4.59 -15.94
CA PRO A 183 19.70 4.98 -14.81
C PRO A 183 20.10 6.46 -14.85
N ILE A 184 20.18 7.05 -16.05
CA ILE A 184 20.50 8.46 -16.30
C ILE A 184 19.34 9.36 -15.87
N SER A 185 18.10 8.98 -16.18
CA SER A 185 16.93 9.77 -15.76
C SER A 185 16.77 9.68 -14.24
N VAL A 186 16.98 8.51 -13.64
CA VAL A 186 16.96 8.33 -12.18
C VAL A 186 18.02 9.16 -11.47
N SER A 187 19.23 9.31 -12.04
CA SER A 187 20.25 10.17 -11.40
C SER A 187 19.91 11.65 -11.41
N LYS A 188 19.07 12.12 -12.34
CA LYS A 188 18.65 13.52 -12.41
C LYS A 188 17.49 13.85 -11.46
N LEU A 189 16.79 12.85 -10.92
CA LEU A 189 15.62 13.08 -10.07
C LEU A 189 15.96 13.96 -8.86
N GLY A 190 17.04 13.66 -8.15
CA GLY A 190 17.43 14.42 -6.95
C GLY A 190 17.83 15.87 -7.24
N SER A 191 18.34 16.18 -8.44
CA SER A 191 18.70 17.56 -8.81
C SER A 191 17.53 18.34 -9.38
N LEU A 192 16.65 17.69 -10.16
CA LEU A 192 15.47 18.34 -10.77
C LEU A 192 14.29 18.46 -9.80
N PHE A 193 14.18 17.54 -8.84
CA PHE A 193 13.13 17.48 -7.84
C PHE A 193 13.76 17.30 -6.45
N PRO A 194 14.29 18.38 -5.85
CA PRO A 194 15.08 18.31 -4.62
C PRO A 194 14.37 17.73 -3.39
N GLY A 195 13.05 17.76 -3.34
CA GLY A 195 12.28 17.11 -2.29
C GLY A 195 12.00 15.62 -2.55
N THR A 196 12.50 15.05 -3.65
CA THR A 196 12.56 13.59 -3.83
C THR A 196 13.83 13.01 -3.23
N PHE A 197 13.75 11.83 -2.63
CA PHE A 197 14.86 11.21 -1.92
C PHE A 197 14.84 9.68 -2.01
N LEU A 198 15.93 9.03 -1.61
CA LEU A 198 16.13 7.58 -1.74
C LEU A 198 15.95 7.05 -3.17
N ASN A 199 16.18 7.90 -4.19
CA ASN A 199 16.04 7.52 -5.59
C ASN A 199 17.16 6.56 -6.06
N ARG A 200 18.33 6.58 -5.41
CA ARG A 200 19.53 5.88 -5.86
C ARG A 200 20.38 5.43 -4.67
N ASP A 201 21.07 4.31 -4.84
CA ASP A 201 22.08 3.85 -3.91
C ASP A 201 23.41 4.55 -4.27
N PRO A 202 23.92 5.46 -3.40
CA PRO A 202 25.15 6.20 -3.68
C PRO A 202 26.38 5.29 -3.77
N THR A 203 26.35 4.10 -3.14
CA THR A 203 27.50 3.18 -3.12
C THR A 203 27.58 2.27 -4.34
N LYS A 204 26.44 1.97 -4.96
CA LYS A 204 26.35 0.99 -6.07
C LYS A 204 26.02 1.61 -7.42
N GLY A 205 25.70 2.90 -7.48
CA GLY A 205 25.29 3.56 -8.73
C GLY A 205 23.98 3.01 -9.32
N LYS A 206 23.23 2.20 -8.57
CA LYS A 206 22.00 1.53 -8.99
C LYS A 206 20.78 2.32 -8.51
N GLY A 207 19.74 2.44 -9.35
CA GLY A 207 18.46 3.02 -8.95
C GLY A 207 17.82 2.19 -7.83
N LEU A 208 17.33 2.86 -6.79
CA LEU A 208 16.59 2.24 -5.68
C LEU A 208 15.08 2.26 -5.91
N ILE A 209 14.62 3.06 -6.88
CA ILE A 209 13.19 3.24 -7.15
C ILE A 209 12.53 1.99 -7.73
N ALA A 210 13.26 1.12 -8.43
CA ALA A 210 12.70 -0.04 -9.12
C ALA A 210 12.98 -1.34 -8.34
N PRO A 211 11.95 -2.12 -7.97
CA PRO A 211 12.16 -3.43 -7.34
C PRO A 211 12.90 -4.39 -8.27
N ARG A 212 13.61 -5.37 -7.68
CA ARG A 212 14.30 -6.44 -8.43
C ARG A 212 13.49 -7.73 -8.54
N THR A 213 12.26 -7.68 -8.08
CA THR A 213 11.36 -8.83 -7.90
C THR A 213 10.37 -8.91 -9.06
N PRO A 214 9.73 -10.07 -9.33
CA PRO A 214 8.74 -10.19 -10.41
C PRO A 214 7.45 -9.37 -10.19
N CYS A 215 7.32 -8.67 -9.05
CA CYS A 215 6.14 -7.91 -8.65
C CYS A 215 5.68 -6.86 -9.70
N PRO A 216 4.41 -6.42 -9.65
CA PRO A 216 3.86 -5.48 -10.62
C PRO A 216 4.37 -4.05 -10.50
N VAL A 217 5.05 -3.66 -9.40
CA VAL A 217 5.58 -2.30 -9.26
C VAL A 217 6.67 -2.04 -10.29
N LEU A 218 6.51 -1.01 -11.11
CA LEU A 218 7.50 -0.51 -12.08
C LEU A 218 8.57 0.32 -11.37
N TYR A 219 8.17 1.32 -10.58
CA TYR A 219 9.04 2.05 -9.67
C TYR A 219 8.24 2.78 -8.58
N GLY A 220 8.92 3.19 -7.50
CA GLY A 220 8.42 4.06 -6.45
C GLY A 220 9.26 5.33 -6.31
N ILE A 221 8.66 6.51 -6.36
CA ILE A 221 9.33 7.80 -6.11
C ILE A 221 8.93 8.30 -4.73
N ARG A 222 9.91 8.51 -3.85
CA ARG A 222 9.69 9.03 -2.50
C ARG A 222 10.00 10.51 -2.45
N GLY A 223 9.22 11.26 -1.69
CA GLY A 223 9.45 12.69 -1.51
C GLY A 223 8.72 13.31 -0.33
N SER A 224 9.00 14.58 -0.09
CA SER A 224 8.42 15.36 1.01
C SER A 224 7.02 15.90 0.71
N SER A 225 6.59 15.92 -0.56
CA SER A 225 5.25 16.36 -0.95
C SER A 225 4.63 15.51 -2.07
N SER A 226 3.31 15.38 -2.06
CA SER A 226 2.53 14.70 -3.10
C SER A 226 2.71 15.36 -4.47
N SER A 227 2.75 16.69 -4.50
CA SER A 227 2.93 17.48 -5.73
C SER A 227 4.28 17.20 -6.39
N GLU A 228 5.33 17.03 -5.59
CA GLU A 228 6.68 16.85 -6.10
C GLU A 228 6.91 15.45 -6.63
N VAL A 229 6.46 14.41 -5.92
CA VAL A 229 6.51 13.03 -6.44
C VAL A 229 5.68 12.89 -7.73
N LYS A 230 4.55 13.61 -7.84
CA LYS A 230 3.74 13.65 -9.07
C LYS A 230 4.49 14.31 -10.23
N ARG A 231 5.10 15.48 -10.02
CA ARG A 231 5.91 16.16 -11.06
C ARG A 231 7.11 15.31 -11.49
N ALA A 232 7.77 14.67 -10.54
CA ALA A 232 8.89 13.77 -10.80
C ALA A 232 8.46 12.58 -11.67
N HIS A 233 7.31 11.97 -11.37
CA HIS A 233 6.72 10.91 -12.19
C HIS A 233 6.40 11.37 -13.62
N ILE A 234 5.70 12.50 -13.77
CA ILE A 234 5.34 13.05 -15.09
C ILE A 234 6.60 13.31 -15.91
N TRP A 235 7.63 13.92 -15.31
CA TRP A 235 8.90 14.15 -15.96
C TRP A 235 9.58 12.84 -16.37
N LEU A 236 9.64 11.85 -15.47
CA LEU A 236 10.24 10.55 -15.76
C LEU A 236 9.52 9.82 -16.91
N GLN A 237 8.19 9.94 -17.02
CA GLN A 237 7.42 9.41 -18.15
C GLN A 237 7.59 10.19 -19.46
N SER A 238 8.05 11.44 -19.40
CA SER A 238 8.23 12.30 -20.58
C SER A 238 9.60 12.15 -21.26
N GLU A 239 10.58 11.55 -20.58
CA GLU A 239 11.95 11.42 -21.09
C GLU A 239 12.01 10.52 -22.35
N LYS A 240 12.76 10.94 -23.38
CA LYS A 240 12.94 10.15 -24.61
C LYS A 240 13.56 8.78 -24.27
N GLY A 241 12.90 7.70 -24.70
CA GLY A 241 13.25 6.31 -24.34
C GLY A 241 12.30 5.67 -23.33
N TRP A 242 11.39 6.47 -22.74
CA TRP A 242 10.31 6.03 -21.87
C TRP A 242 8.96 6.22 -22.56
N ARG A 243 8.48 5.18 -23.25
CA ARG A 243 7.06 5.07 -23.61
C ARG A 243 6.51 3.82 -22.96
N PHE A 244 6.40 3.83 -21.64
CA PHE A 244 5.35 3.02 -21.03
C PHE A 244 4.08 3.83 -21.22
N ALA A 245 3.13 3.31 -21.99
CA ALA A 245 1.85 3.97 -22.18
C ALA A 245 1.22 4.17 -20.79
N ASN A 246 1.32 5.40 -20.27
CA ASN A 246 0.72 5.93 -19.05
C ASN A 246 0.44 4.85 -17.97
N PRO A 247 1.48 4.35 -17.27
CA PRO A 247 1.30 3.27 -16.32
C PRO A 247 0.35 3.70 -15.21
N MET A 248 -0.53 2.79 -14.77
CA MET A 248 -1.34 3.03 -13.57
C MET A 248 -0.43 3.42 -12.39
N GLN A 249 -0.91 4.35 -11.57
CA GLN A 249 -0.12 4.93 -10.50
C GLN A 249 -0.99 5.37 -9.34
N SER A 250 -0.41 5.34 -8.15
CA SER A 250 -1.06 5.81 -6.93
C SER A 250 -0.08 6.58 -6.06
N ILE A 251 -0.56 7.64 -5.41
CA ILE A 251 0.23 8.46 -4.49
C ILE A 251 -0.27 8.16 -3.09
N VAL A 252 0.63 7.62 -2.26
CA VAL A 252 0.35 7.26 -0.88
C VAL A 252 1.14 8.15 0.05
N ARG A 253 0.52 8.56 1.15
CA ARG A 253 1.22 9.16 2.29
C ARG A 253 1.83 8.05 3.12
N THR A 254 3.03 8.25 3.63
CA THR A 254 3.76 7.23 4.37
C THR A 254 4.65 7.88 5.42
N ARG A 255 4.92 7.15 6.49
CA ARG A 255 6.03 7.46 7.38
C ARG A 255 7.22 6.63 6.94
N LEU A 256 8.07 7.20 6.08
CA LEU A 256 9.41 6.62 5.93
C LEU A 256 10.07 6.68 7.29
N ALA A 257 10.56 5.53 7.76
CA ALA A 257 11.39 5.44 8.94
C ALA A 257 12.67 6.26 8.68
N THR A 258 12.58 7.58 8.84
CA THR A 258 13.72 8.36 9.26
C THR A 258 14.08 7.76 10.61
N THR A 259 15.20 7.05 10.64
CA THR A 259 15.84 6.57 11.86
C THR A 259 15.83 7.71 12.88
N THR A 260 14.87 7.67 13.80
CA THR A 260 14.99 8.25 15.13
C THR A 260 15.63 7.20 16.00
#